data_AF-X0WPD9-F1
#
_entry.id   AF-X0WPD9-F1
#
_cell.length_a   1.000
_cell.length_b   1.000
_cell.length_c   1.000
_cell.angle_alpha   90.00
_cell.angle_beta   90.00
_cell.angle_gamma   90.00
#
_symmetry.space_group_name_H-M   'P 1'
#
loop_
_entity.id
_entity.type
_entity.pdbx_description
1 polymer ?
#
loop_
_entity_poly.entity_id
_entity_poly.type
_entity_poly.pdbx_seq_one_letter_code
_entity_poly.pdbx_strand_id
1 'polypeptide(L)'
;GLLLCEGSVVELPGGELVCFLRENSGMGLDAFKSISTDGGMTWDGTYKIPIPGCHRPVAGMLQSGKVMITHRFMQGGKGWIGWWTQNFFAALTDVESCLATTREEAHTRIMPLDFDRSPESDTGYSGWAQFPDGEIYVVTYILDDAPKAQIRGYAFRESDFIFGG
;
A
#
# COMPACT_ATOMS: atom_id res chain seq x y z
N GLY A 1 8.34 8.34 19.40
CA GLY A 1 8.58 8.88 18.05
C GLY A 1 8.09 7.89 17.02
N LEU A 2 8.01 8.28 15.75
CA LEU A 2 7.66 7.36 14.65
C LEU A 2 8.80 6.36 14.41
N LEU A 3 8.46 5.12 14.06
CA LEU A 3 9.40 4.06 13.69
C LEU A 3 9.26 3.73 12.20
N LEU A 4 9.64 4.69 11.35
CA LEU A 4 9.48 4.55 9.89
C LEU A 4 10.53 3.62 9.30
N CYS A 5 10.10 2.71 8.42
CA CYS A 5 10.97 1.80 7.67
C CYS A 5 10.31 1.40 6.35
N GLU A 6 11.00 0.56 5.57
CA GLU A 6 10.51 -0.10 4.33
C GLU A 6 9.64 0.83 3.46
N GLY A 7 10.30 1.63 2.63
CA GLY A 7 9.64 2.58 1.74
C GLY A 7 9.34 2.03 0.36
N SER A 8 8.29 2.56 -0.28
CA SER A 8 8.03 2.40 -1.72
C SER A 8 7.93 3.76 -2.37
N VAL A 9 8.76 3.97 -3.39
CA VAL A 9 8.84 5.24 -4.13
C VAL A 9 8.05 5.13 -5.43
N VAL A 10 7.26 6.15 -5.72
CA VAL A 10 6.61 6.36 -7.01
C VAL A 10 7.01 7.73 -7.55
N GLU A 11 7.32 7.77 -8.85
CA GLU A 11 7.50 9.02 -9.59
C GLU A 11 6.14 9.46 -10.14
N LEU A 12 5.76 10.70 -9.86
CA LEU A 12 4.51 11.31 -10.28
C LEU A 12 4.69 12.06 -11.61
N PRO A 13 3.60 12.40 -12.32
CA PRO A 13 3.70 13.02 -13.66
C PRO A 13 4.44 14.36 -13.73
N GLY A 14 4.53 15.10 -12.62
CA GLY A 14 5.27 16.36 -12.53
C GLY A 14 6.77 16.19 -12.27
N GLY A 15 7.25 14.95 -12.09
CA GLY A 15 8.64 14.63 -11.74
C GLY A 15 8.90 14.60 -10.23
N GLU A 16 7.88 14.83 -9.40
CA GLU A 16 7.98 14.64 -7.95
C GLU A 16 8.11 13.14 -7.61
N LEU A 17 8.90 12.83 -6.60
CA LEU A 17 8.96 11.49 -6.02
C LEU A 17 8.20 11.48 -4.70
N VAL A 18 7.35 10.46 -4.50
CA VAL A 18 6.68 10.22 -3.22
C VAL A 18 7.11 8.88 -2.68
N CYS A 19 7.63 8.86 -1.46
CA CYS A 19 8.03 7.65 -0.74
C CYS A 19 7.01 7.34 0.35
N PHE A 20 6.23 6.28 0.18
CA PHE A 20 5.31 5.75 1.19
C PHE A 20 6.06 4.83 2.16
N LEU A 21 5.88 5.05 3.46
CA LEU A 21 6.67 4.45 4.53
C LEU A 21 5.78 3.62 5.45
N ARG A 22 6.25 2.42 5.77
CA ARG A 22 5.70 1.62 6.86
C ARG A 22 6.00 2.30 8.19
N GLU A 23 5.02 2.29 9.10
CA GLU A 23 5.22 2.68 10.49
C GLU A 23 5.26 1.43 11.39
N ASN A 24 6.40 1.20 12.04
CA ASN A 24 6.73 -0.06 12.71
C ASN A 24 6.52 -0.03 14.24
N SER A 25 5.86 0.98 14.80
CA SER A 25 5.53 1.01 16.23
C SER A 25 4.53 -0.06 16.66
N GLY A 26 3.76 -0.58 15.69
CA GLY A 26 2.67 -1.51 15.95
C GLY A 26 1.45 -0.87 16.61
N MET A 27 1.30 0.45 16.47
CA MET A 27 0.13 1.19 16.94
C MET A 27 -1.02 1.25 15.92
N GLY A 28 -0.86 0.64 14.73
CA GLY A 28 -1.90 0.68 13.68
C GLY A 28 -2.11 2.07 13.09
N LEU A 29 -1.07 2.91 13.09
CA LEU A 29 -1.14 4.27 12.55
C LEU A 29 -1.40 4.27 11.03
N ASP A 30 -1.82 5.41 10.52
CA ASP A 30 -1.81 5.68 9.08
C ASP A 30 -0.42 5.47 8.47
N ALA A 31 -0.37 5.22 7.17
CA ALA A 31 0.85 5.33 6.40
C ALA A 31 1.40 6.77 6.47
N PHE A 32 2.71 6.86 6.36
CA PHE A 32 3.41 8.13 6.24
C PHE A 32 4.05 8.23 4.87
N LYS A 33 4.28 9.45 4.40
CA LYS A 33 4.97 9.71 3.16
C LYS A 33 5.94 10.88 3.29
N SER A 34 6.97 10.87 2.45
CA SER A 34 7.86 11.99 2.20
C SER A 34 7.87 12.32 0.71
N ILE A 35 8.09 13.59 0.40
CA ILE A 35 7.99 14.13 -0.96
C ILE A 35 9.34 14.72 -1.36
N SER A 36 9.82 14.41 -2.55
CA SER A 36 10.97 15.06 -3.16
C SER A 36 10.55 15.75 -4.45
N THR A 37 11.04 16.97 -4.65
CA THR A 37 10.82 17.79 -5.85
C THR A 37 12.11 18.04 -6.64
N ASP A 38 13.21 17.38 -6.25
CA ASP A 38 14.56 17.59 -6.78
C ASP A 38 15.25 16.28 -7.19
N GLY A 39 14.46 15.28 -7.61
CA GLY A 39 14.97 14.00 -8.07
C GLY A 39 15.50 13.09 -6.95
N GLY A 40 15.01 13.27 -5.73
CA GLY A 40 15.36 12.45 -4.56
C GLY A 40 16.57 12.94 -3.78
N MET A 41 17.09 14.14 -4.09
CA MET A 41 18.24 14.73 -3.39
C MET A 41 17.86 15.22 -2.01
N THR A 42 16.68 15.82 -1.87
CA THR A 42 16.08 16.23 -0.60
C THR A 42 14.64 15.73 -0.49
N TRP A 43 14.18 15.58 0.75
CA TRP A 43 12.86 15.03 1.05
C TRP A 43 12.18 15.89 2.13
N ASP A 44 10.98 16.36 1.83
CA ASP A 44 10.10 17.09 2.72
C ASP A 44 9.10 16.14 3.43
N GLY A 45 8.60 16.54 4.60
CA GLY A 45 7.74 15.72 5.47
C GLY A 45 8.44 15.20 6.75
N THR A 46 7.87 14.22 7.45
CA THR A 46 6.90 13.19 7.02
C THR A 46 5.43 13.58 7.21
N TYR A 47 4.60 13.32 6.20
CA TYR A 47 3.16 13.60 6.21
C TYR A 47 2.33 12.32 6.31
N LYS A 48 1.12 12.40 6.87
CA LYS A 48 0.19 11.26 6.90
C LYS A 48 -0.60 11.18 5.60
N ILE A 49 -0.93 9.96 5.17
CA ILE A 49 -1.92 9.69 4.12
C ILE A 49 -2.95 8.69 4.67
N PRO A 50 -4.26 8.79 4.38
CA PRO A 50 -5.28 7.95 5.03
C PRO A 50 -5.27 6.50 4.51
N ILE A 51 -4.23 5.75 4.85
CA ILE A 51 -4.08 4.31 4.63
C ILE A 51 -3.73 3.69 6.00
N PRO A 52 -4.73 3.36 6.84
CA PRO A 52 -4.50 2.88 8.20
C PRO A 52 -3.77 1.53 8.19
N GLY A 53 -2.88 1.34 9.16
CA GLY A 53 -2.17 0.07 9.35
C GLY A 53 -1.32 -0.36 8.14
N CYS A 54 -0.84 0.59 7.34
CA CYS A 54 -0.12 0.30 6.11
C CYS A 54 1.28 -0.26 6.39
N HIS A 55 1.43 -1.57 6.25
CA HIS A 55 2.72 -2.25 6.29
C HIS A 55 3.09 -2.76 4.89
N ARG A 56 4.37 -2.65 4.54
CA ARG A 56 4.92 -3.10 3.25
C ARG A 56 4.23 -2.45 2.04
N PRO A 57 4.15 -1.10 1.97
CA PRO A 57 3.53 -0.44 0.84
C PRO A 57 4.27 -0.78 -0.45
N VAL A 58 3.52 -0.94 -1.54
CA VAL A 58 4.06 -1.01 -2.90
C VAL A 58 3.21 -0.14 -3.80
N ALA A 59 3.73 1.05 -4.10
CA ALA A 59 3.09 2.09 -4.87
C ALA A 59 3.51 2.03 -6.35
N GLY A 60 2.62 2.51 -7.21
CA GLY A 60 2.87 2.66 -8.64
C GLY A 60 1.75 3.41 -9.35
N MET A 61 2.09 3.99 -10.50
CA MET A 61 1.13 4.67 -11.37
C MET A 61 0.30 3.65 -12.14
N LEU A 62 -1.01 3.87 -12.20
CA LEU A 62 -1.89 3.22 -13.16
C LEU A 62 -1.92 4.02 -14.47
N GLN A 63 -2.29 3.35 -15.57
CA GLN A 63 -2.48 3.96 -16.89
C GLN A 63 -3.51 5.09 -16.88
N SER A 64 -4.43 5.10 -15.91
CA SER A 64 -5.41 6.18 -15.70
C SER A 64 -4.81 7.47 -15.11
N GLY A 65 -3.55 7.45 -14.69
CA GLY A 65 -2.91 8.57 -13.99
C GLY A 65 -3.15 8.58 -12.48
N LYS A 66 -3.91 7.61 -11.94
CA LYS A 66 -4.05 7.41 -10.50
C LYS A 66 -2.88 6.62 -9.92
N VAL A 67 -2.75 6.63 -8.60
CA VAL A 67 -1.75 5.84 -7.87
C VAL A 67 -2.44 4.69 -7.16
N MET A 68 -1.91 3.48 -7.33
CA MET A 68 -2.31 2.32 -6.54
C MET A 68 -1.21 1.94 -5.57
N ILE A 69 -1.58 1.64 -4.32
CA ILE A 69 -0.68 1.15 -3.28
C ILE A 69 -1.24 -0.16 -2.73
N THR A 70 -0.55 -1.27 -2.95
CA THR A 70 -0.86 -2.53 -2.24
C THR A 70 -0.15 -2.55 -0.89
N HIS A 71 -0.80 -3.11 0.13
CA HIS A 71 -0.19 -3.19 1.46
C HIS A 71 -0.78 -4.33 2.29
N ARG A 72 0.04 -4.84 3.22
CA ARG A 72 -0.47 -5.59 4.38
C ARG A 72 -1.20 -4.60 5.28
N PHE A 73 -2.37 -4.98 5.78
CA PHE A 73 -2.99 -4.28 6.88
C PHE A 73 -2.53 -4.85 8.21
N MET A 74 -2.00 -3.99 9.08
CA MET A 74 -1.56 -4.29 10.43
C MET A 74 -2.30 -3.35 11.39
N GLN A 75 -3.33 -3.87 12.06
CA GLN A 75 -4.25 -3.08 12.87
C GLN A 75 -3.68 -2.53 14.19
N GLY A 76 -2.50 -2.99 14.59
CA GLY A 76 -1.84 -2.63 15.85
C GLY A 76 -2.36 -3.38 17.10
N GLY A 77 -1.81 -3.04 18.27
CA GLY A 77 -2.25 -3.57 19.57
C GLY A 77 -1.26 -4.54 20.23
N LYS A 78 -1.75 -5.65 20.79
CA LYS A 78 -0.91 -6.78 21.21
C LYS A 78 -0.98 -7.82 20.11
N GLY A 79 0.10 -8.04 19.38
CA GLY A 79 0.08 -9.07 18.37
C GLY A 79 1.43 -9.58 17.95
N TRP A 80 1.32 -10.50 17.02
CA TRP A 80 2.33 -11.38 16.47
C TRP A 80 1.76 -11.95 15.17
N ILE A 81 2.55 -12.76 14.48
CA ILE A 81 2.04 -13.62 13.39
C ILE A 81 0.79 -14.39 13.89
N GLY A 82 -0.20 -14.59 13.00
CA GLY A 82 -1.51 -15.15 13.34
C GLY A 82 -2.59 -14.14 13.77
N TRP A 83 -2.19 -12.98 14.29
CA TRP A 83 -3.13 -11.99 14.84
C TRP A 83 -3.17 -10.67 14.04
N TRP A 84 -2.02 -10.24 13.52
CA TRP A 84 -1.83 -8.91 12.93
C TRP A 84 -1.74 -8.88 11.41
N THR A 85 -1.50 -10.03 10.79
CA THR A 85 -0.93 -10.11 9.45
C THR A 85 -1.83 -10.93 8.54
N GLN A 86 -3.14 -10.69 8.64
CA GLN A 86 -4.20 -11.46 7.99
C GLN A 86 -4.72 -10.81 6.72
N ASN A 87 -4.83 -9.48 6.71
CA ASN A 87 -5.50 -8.75 5.65
C ASN A 87 -4.49 -8.18 4.65
N PHE A 88 -4.77 -8.35 3.36
CA PHE A 88 -4.01 -7.76 2.26
C PHE A 88 -4.94 -6.90 1.41
N PHE A 89 -4.59 -5.62 1.25
CA PHE A 89 -5.44 -4.60 0.63
C PHE A 89 -4.74 -3.93 -0.55
N ALA A 90 -5.54 -3.31 -1.40
CA ALA A 90 -5.09 -2.31 -2.35
C ALA A 90 -5.79 -0.98 -2.09
N ALA A 91 -5.04 0.11 -2.10
CA ALA A 91 -5.53 1.47 -1.97
C ALA A 91 -5.37 2.20 -3.32
N LEU A 92 -6.41 2.94 -3.73
CA LEU A 92 -6.41 3.79 -4.92
C LEU A 92 -6.53 5.26 -4.49
N THR A 93 -5.69 6.13 -5.05
CA THR A 93 -5.63 7.56 -4.73
C THR A 93 -5.22 8.38 -5.96
N ASP A 94 -5.25 9.70 -5.85
CA ASP A 94 -4.84 10.64 -6.90
C ASP A 94 -3.48 11.30 -6.60
N VAL A 95 -2.97 12.01 -7.60
CA VAL A 95 -1.66 12.69 -7.54
C VAL A 95 -1.69 13.79 -6.48
N GLU A 96 -2.79 14.53 -6.40
CA GLU A 96 -3.01 15.60 -5.43
C GLU A 96 -2.95 15.08 -3.98
N SER A 97 -3.61 13.96 -3.70
CA SER A 97 -3.54 13.28 -2.40
C SER A 97 -2.14 12.73 -2.11
N CYS A 98 -1.36 12.36 -3.14
CA CYS A 98 0.04 11.94 -3.01
C CYS A 98 0.96 13.12 -2.69
N LEU A 99 0.61 14.34 -3.09
CA LEU A 99 1.38 15.58 -2.82
C LEU A 99 0.88 16.38 -1.61
N ALA A 100 -0.33 16.10 -1.11
CA ALA A 100 -0.89 16.75 0.07
C ALA A 100 0.03 16.65 1.30
N THR A 101 0.18 17.74 2.05
CA THR A 101 1.05 17.78 3.25
C THR A 101 0.27 17.58 4.55
N THR A 102 -1.06 17.53 4.47
CA THR A 102 -1.93 17.17 5.60
C THR A 102 -2.76 15.94 5.28
N ARG A 103 -3.25 15.26 6.33
CA ARG A 103 -4.07 14.06 6.17
C ARG A 103 -5.43 14.41 5.59
N GLU A 104 -5.97 15.56 5.98
CA GLU A 104 -7.30 16.06 5.66
C GLU A 104 -7.45 16.46 4.19
N GLU A 105 -6.34 16.80 3.53
CA GLU A 105 -6.28 17.13 2.11
C GLU A 105 -6.13 15.90 1.20
N ALA A 106 -5.90 14.71 1.77
CA ALA A 106 -5.71 13.48 1.03
C ALA A 106 -6.90 12.52 1.19
N HIS A 107 -7.15 11.70 0.17
CA HIS A 107 -8.17 10.66 0.24
C HIS A 107 -7.75 9.37 -0.48
N THR A 108 -8.35 8.25 -0.08
CA THR A 108 -8.07 6.93 -0.65
C THR A 108 -9.36 6.11 -0.74
N ARG A 109 -9.41 5.18 -1.69
CA ARG A 109 -10.35 4.06 -1.72
C ARG A 109 -9.59 2.79 -1.38
N ILE A 110 -10.01 2.05 -0.36
CA ILE A 110 -9.31 0.83 0.08
C ILE A 110 -10.19 -0.38 -0.21
N MET A 111 -9.68 -1.29 -1.03
CA MET A 111 -10.33 -2.52 -1.46
C MET A 111 -9.60 -3.72 -0.84
N PRO A 112 -10.32 -4.64 -0.17
CA PRO A 112 -9.73 -5.91 0.26
C PRO A 112 -9.34 -6.79 -0.92
N LEU A 113 -8.15 -7.39 -0.89
CA LEU A 113 -7.70 -8.37 -1.89
C LEU A 113 -7.74 -9.80 -1.36
N ASP A 114 -7.28 -10.04 -0.12
CA ASP A 114 -7.37 -11.36 0.51
C ASP A 114 -7.34 -11.28 2.04
N PHE A 115 -7.77 -12.37 2.67
CA PHE A 115 -7.71 -12.61 4.11
C PHE A 115 -7.08 -14.00 4.38
N ASP A 116 -5.89 -14.00 4.97
CA ASP A 116 -5.18 -15.20 5.40
C ASP A 116 -5.86 -15.80 6.64
N ARG A 117 -6.53 -16.93 6.43
CA ARG A 117 -7.30 -17.66 7.45
C ARG A 117 -6.44 -18.57 8.32
N SER A 118 -5.14 -18.68 8.03
CA SER A 118 -4.24 -19.51 8.85
C SER A 118 -4.22 -19.00 10.30
N PRO A 119 -4.21 -19.89 11.30
CA PRO A 119 -3.95 -19.48 12.68
C PRO A 119 -2.55 -18.87 12.87
N GLU A 120 -1.65 -19.12 11.93
CA GLU A 120 -0.30 -18.55 11.84
C GLU A 120 -0.22 -17.51 10.70
N SER A 121 -1.36 -16.89 10.33
CA SER A 121 -1.49 -15.96 9.20
C SER A 121 -0.32 -15.01 9.06
N ASP A 122 0.22 -14.90 7.85
CA ASP A 122 1.24 -13.93 7.50
C ASP A 122 1.17 -13.69 5.98
N THR A 123 0.64 -12.54 5.59
CA THR A 123 0.43 -12.16 4.18
C THR A 123 0.96 -10.77 3.86
N GLY A 124 1.20 -10.47 2.58
CA GLY A 124 1.73 -9.19 2.10
C GLY A 124 3.14 -9.34 1.51
N TYR A 125 3.92 -8.24 1.50
CA TYR A 125 5.13 -8.15 0.67
C TYR A 125 4.83 -8.43 -0.81
N SER A 126 4.03 -7.54 -1.37
CA SER A 126 3.56 -7.70 -2.73
C SER A 126 4.53 -7.18 -3.79
N GLY A 127 4.23 -7.45 -5.04
CA GLY A 127 4.67 -6.70 -6.22
C GLY A 127 3.53 -6.72 -7.22
N TRP A 128 3.42 -5.71 -8.09
CA TRP A 128 2.34 -5.68 -9.06
C TRP A 128 2.73 -4.96 -10.36
N ALA A 129 2.00 -5.26 -11.42
CA ALA A 129 2.08 -4.56 -12.70
C ALA A 129 0.69 -4.41 -13.31
N GLN A 130 0.51 -3.37 -14.12
CA GLN A 130 -0.67 -3.24 -14.97
C GLN A 130 -0.29 -3.58 -16.42
N PHE A 131 -1.05 -4.49 -17.03
CA PHE A 131 -0.86 -4.92 -18.42
C PHE A 131 -1.45 -3.91 -19.41
N PRO A 132 -1.04 -3.94 -20.69
CA PRO A 132 -1.52 -3.01 -21.72
C PRO A 132 -3.05 -3.04 -21.94
N ASP A 133 -3.71 -4.12 -21.59
CA ASP A 133 -5.17 -4.26 -21.68
C ASP A 133 -5.90 -3.68 -20.44
N GLY A 134 -5.16 -3.11 -19.49
CA GLY A 134 -5.66 -2.50 -18.27
C GLY A 134 -5.84 -3.46 -17.09
N GLU A 135 -5.60 -4.77 -17.25
CA GLU A 135 -5.60 -5.72 -16.15
C GLU A 135 -4.45 -5.44 -15.18
N ILE A 136 -4.72 -5.49 -13.89
CA ILE A 136 -3.75 -5.34 -12.80
C ILE A 136 -3.48 -6.73 -12.24
N TYR A 137 -2.23 -7.12 -12.22
CA TYR A 137 -1.79 -8.38 -11.65
C TYR A 137 -0.90 -8.13 -10.43
N VAL A 138 -1.31 -8.65 -9.28
CA VAL A 138 -0.62 -8.52 -8.00
C VAL A 138 -0.11 -9.89 -7.56
N VAL A 139 1.11 -9.95 -7.06
CA VAL A 139 1.73 -11.14 -6.47
C VAL A 139 2.09 -10.83 -5.02
N THR A 140 1.85 -11.76 -4.11
CA THR A 140 2.19 -11.66 -2.67
C THR A 140 2.55 -13.04 -2.13
N TYR A 141 3.11 -13.13 -0.91
CA TYR A 141 3.05 -14.39 -0.16
C TYR A 141 1.86 -14.43 0.80
N ILE A 142 1.43 -15.64 1.15
CA ILE A 142 0.36 -15.95 2.11
C ILE A 142 0.55 -17.38 2.66
N LEU A 143 0.01 -17.71 3.85
CA LEU A 143 -0.05 -19.10 4.31
C LEU A 143 -1.36 -19.79 3.87
N ASP A 144 -2.51 -19.25 4.26
CA ASP A 144 -3.85 -19.83 4.06
C ASP A 144 -3.95 -21.27 4.59
N ASP A 145 -4.06 -22.26 3.73
CA ASP A 145 -4.20 -23.68 4.08
C ASP A 145 -2.91 -24.50 3.85
N ALA A 146 -1.82 -23.86 3.46
CA ALA A 146 -0.55 -24.52 3.16
C ALA A 146 0.32 -24.71 4.42
N PRO A 147 1.16 -25.76 4.48
CA PRO A 147 2.08 -25.99 5.61
C PRO A 147 3.21 -24.96 5.70
N LYS A 148 3.44 -24.20 4.64
CA LYS A 148 4.43 -23.11 4.54
C LYS A 148 3.86 -22.00 3.67
N ALA A 149 4.43 -20.79 3.81
CA ALA A 149 4.09 -19.66 2.95
C ALA A 149 4.22 -20.04 1.47
N GLN A 150 3.21 -19.65 0.70
CA GLN A 150 3.09 -19.82 -0.74
C GLN A 150 2.95 -18.47 -1.42
N ILE A 151 3.32 -18.41 -2.70
CA ILE A 151 3.09 -17.23 -3.52
C ILE A 151 1.69 -17.32 -4.13
N ARG A 152 0.90 -16.25 -4.01
CA ARG A 152 -0.45 -16.14 -4.56
C ARG A 152 -0.55 -14.92 -5.47
N GLY A 153 -1.26 -15.09 -6.58
CA GLY A 153 -1.56 -14.02 -7.53
C GLY A 153 -3.03 -13.61 -7.48
N TYR A 154 -3.30 -12.33 -7.72
CA TYR A 154 -4.64 -11.79 -7.91
C TYR A 154 -4.66 -10.95 -9.18
N ALA A 155 -5.71 -11.13 -9.99
CA ALA A 155 -5.97 -10.34 -11.19
C ALA A 155 -7.27 -9.57 -11.00
N PHE A 156 -7.26 -8.27 -11.26
CA PHE A 156 -8.41 -7.40 -11.17
C PHE A 156 -8.23 -6.20 -12.11
N ARG A 157 -9.24 -5.35 -12.24
CA ARG A 157 -9.19 -4.11 -13.04
C ARG A 157 -9.48 -2.92 -12.14
N GLU A 158 -9.12 -1.72 -12.60
CA GLU A 158 -9.44 -0.50 -11.85
C GLU A 158 -10.96 -0.34 -11.64
N SER A 159 -11.78 -0.93 -12.52
CA SER A 159 -13.24 -0.97 -12.40
C SER A 159 -13.75 -1.69 -11.14
N ASP A 160 -12.92 -2.52 -10.51
CA ASP A 160 -13.27 -3.21 -9.26
C ASP A 160 -13.19 -2.27 -8.05
N PHE A 161 -12.40 -1.19 -8.13
CA PHE A 161 -12.43 -0.10 -7.13
C PHE A 161 -13.60 0.84 -7.31
N ILE A 162 -13.94 1.11 -8.57
CA ILE A 162 -14.91 2.14 -8.97
C ILE A 162 -15.51 1.79 -10.31
N PHE A 163 -16.83 1.71 -10.38
CA PHE A 163 -17.51 1.46 -11.65
C PHE A 163 -17.13 2.52 -12.70
N GLY A 164 -16.92 2.08 -13.94
CA GLY A 164 -16.80 2.98 -15.08
C GLY A 164 -18.08 3.80 -15.24
N GLY A 165 -17.92 5.10 -15.48
CA GLY A 165 -19.03 6.00 -15.82
C GLY A 165 -19.56 5.78 -17.23
#